data_AF-A0A3L7RMN1-F1
#
_entry.id   AF-A0A3L7RMN1-F1
#
_cell.length_a   1.000
_cell.length_b   1.000
_cell.length_c   1.000
_cell.angle_alpha   90.00
_cell.angle_beta   90.00
_cell.angle_gamma   90.00
#
_symmetry.space_group_name_H-M   'P 1'
#
loop_
_entity.id
_entity.type
_entity.pdbx_description
1 polymer ?
#
loop_
_entity_poly.entity_id
_entity_poly.type
_entity_poly.pdbx_seq_one_letter_code
_entity_poly.pdbx_strand_id
1 'polypeptide(L)'
;MQSLAPSSRGGAVPSQRALVDARATFRQRYGNPAARARTSTATLLVAEALLAEATDESDPAVKWVILDEARKLAISAGSPLIIGRAVRIASSEFDFDALNVEYRSLLEIPLRALDPGRASELAMAAEGIATRAEIDRSFDQALLAQGLSIRAWQRAGNIDGARTATKRLETLEQTAKTARTERTAKTPPRAP
;
A
#
# COMPACT_ATOMS: atom_id res chain seq x y z
N MET A 1 2.85 -5.40 33.81
CA MET A 1 3.13 -5.33 32.36
C MET A 1 2.52 -4.05 31.83
N GLN A 2 3.35 -3.02 31.61
CA GLN A 2 2.89 -1.74 31.07
C GLN A 2 2.52 -1.92 29.59
N SER A 3 1.30 -1.51 29.25
CA SER A 3 0.82 -1.43 27.87
C SER A 3 1.64 -0.37 27.13
N LEU A 4 2.49 -0.79 26.20
CA LEU A 4 3.14 0.10 25.26
C LEU A 4 2.05 0.60 24.30
N ALA A 5 1.57 1.83 24.54
CA ALA A 5 0.74 2.52 23.56
C ALA A 5 1.51 2.60 22.22
N PRO A 6 0.85 2.36 21.07
CA PRO A 6 1.49 2.56 19.79
C PRO A 6 1.91 4.03 19.71
N SER A 7 3.21 4.27 19.54
CA SER A 7 3.72 5.61 19.32
C SER A 7 3.36 6.01 17.89
N SER A 8 2.20 6.65 17.71
CA SER A 8 1.93 7.42 16.49
C SER A 8 2.95 8.57 16.47
N ARG A 9 4.06 8.36 15.77
CA ARG A 9 5.15 9.35 15.63
C ARG A 9 4.94 10.29 14.45
N GLY A 10 3.88 10.11 13.67
CA GLY A 10 3.57 10.94 12.51
C GLY A 10 2.76 12.18 12.87
N GLY A 11 3.00 13.28 12.15
CA GLY A 11 2.10 14.44 12.14
C GLY A 11 0.77 14.09 11.46
N ALA A 12 -0.26 14.91 11.64
CA ALA A 12 -1.50 14.72 10.88
C ALA A 12 -1.25 14.90 9.37
N VAL A 13 -2.00 14.17 8.53
CA VAL A 13 -2.01 14.42 7.09
C VAL A 13 -2.33 15.90 6.82
N PRO A 14 -1.61 16.57 5.91
CA PRO A 14 -1.87 17.98 5.60
C PRO A 14 -3.32 18.25 5.19
N SER A 15 -3.87 19.38 5.65
CA SER A 15 -5.24 19.76 5.31
C SER A 15 -5.45 19.94 3.80
N GLN A 16 -6.69 19.80 3.34
CA GLN A 16 -7.01 19.97 1.92
C GLN A 16 -6.56 21.33 1.37
N ARG A 17 -6.67 22.40 2.16
CA ARG A 17 -6.20 23.73 1.76
C ARG A 17 -4.68 23.75 1.56
N ALA A 18 -3.92 23.21 2.51
CA ALA A 18 -2.46 23.11 2.40
C ALA A 18 -2.04 22.26 1.19
N LEU A 19 -2.79 21.20 0.86
CA LEU A 19 -2.54 20.37 -0.31
C LEU A 19 -2.79 21.10 -1.64
N VAL A 20 -3.70 22.07 -1.70
CA VAL A 20 -3.91 22.88 -2.91
C VAL A 20 -2.68 23.74 -3.19
N ASP A 21 -2.17 24.43 -2.18
CA ASP A 21 -0.99 25.28 -2.29
C ASP A 21 0.26 24.45 -2.58
N ALA A 22 0.44 23.32 -1.89
CA ALA A 22 1.54 22.39 -2.12
C ALA A 22 1.54 21.80 -3.55
N ARG A 23 0.36 21.52 -4.13
CA ARG A 23 0.24 21.09 -5.54
C ARG A 23 0.60 22.20 -6.53
N ALA A 24 0.40 23.47 -6.19
CA ALA A 24 0.87 24.58 -7.01
C ALA A 24 2.41 24.63 -6.96
N THR A 25 3.01 24.56 -5.78
CA THR A 25 4.47 24.49 -5.58
C THR A 25 5.08 23.31 -6.32
N PHE A 26 4.51 22.11 -6.19
CA PHE A 26 4.95 20.91 -6.89
C PHE A 26 4.94 21.12 -8.42
N ARG A 27 3.84 21.63 -8.97
CA ARG A 27 3.73 21.90 -10.42
C ARG A 27 4.72 22.94 -10.90
N GLN A 28 5.02 23.96 -10.10
CA GLN A 28 6.03 24.96 -10.43
C GLN A 28 7.44 24.35 -10.49
N ARG A 29 7.79 23.47 -9.53
CA ARG A 29 9.12 22.82 -9.46
C ARG A 29 9.30 21.74 -10.53
N TYR A 30 8.33 20.85 -10.67
CA TYR A 30 8.48 19.62 -11.47
C TYR A 30 7.68 19.61 -12.77
N GLY A 31 6.73 20.54 -12.95
CA GLY A 31 5.81 20.54 -14.08
C GLY A 31 4.81 19.37 -14.00
N ASN A 32 4.71 18.62 -15.10
CA ASN A 32 3.97 17.36 -15.16
C ASN A 32 4.98 16.21 -15.39
N PRO A 33 5.45 15.53 -14.34
CA PRO A 33 6.45 14.49 -14.45
C PRO A 33 5.98 13.32 -15.33
N ALA A 34 4.70 12.94 -15.22
CA ALA A 34 4.09 11.88 -16.02
C ALA A 34 4.13 12.21 -17.52
N ALA A 35 3.93 13.48 -17.91
CA ALA A 35 3.99 13.89 -19.31
C ALA A 35 5.41 13.80 -19.91
N ARG A 36 6.45 13.85 -19.08
CA ARG A 36 7.85 13.78 -19.51
C ARG A 36 8.36 12.34 -19.63
N ALA A 37 7.81 11.42 -18.84
CA ALA A 37 8.18 10.01 -18.84
C ALA A 37 7.37 9.20 -19.86
N ARG A 38 7.92 8.99 -21.07
CA ARG A 38 7.24 8.29 -22.17
C ARG A 38 7.31 6.75 -22.11
N THR A 39 8.06 6.19 -21.16
CA THR A 39 8.24 4.74 -21.01
C THR A 39 8.09 4.35 -19.54
N SER A 40 7.72 3.10 -19.27
CA SER A 40 7.63 2.58 -17.89
C SER A 40 8.95 2.77 -17.14
N THR A 41 10.08 2.48 -17.77
CA THR A 41 11.42 2.69 -17.18
C THR A 41 11.67 4.16 -16.83
N ALA A 42 11.36 5.10 -17.73
CA ALA A 42 11.51 6.53 -17.43
C ALA A 42 10.59 6.96 -16.29
N THR A 43 9.36 6.44 -16.23
CA THR A 43 8.40 6.71 -15.16
C THR A 43 8.92 6.23 -13.81
N LEU A 44 9.56 5.06 -13.76
CA LEU A 44 10.19 4.54 -12.53
C LEU A 44 11.35 5.41 -12.08
N LEU A 45 12.22 5.84 -13.00
CA LEU A 45 13.34 6.74 -12.65
C LEU A 45 12.84 8.07 -12.08
N VAL A 46 11.78 8.63 -12.63
CA VAL A 46 11.15 9.85 -12.10
C VAL A 46 10.54 9.58 -10.72
N ALA A 47 9.85 8.46 -10.52
CA ALA A 47 9.28 8.11 -9.23
C ALA A 47 10.36 7.93 -8.15
N GLU A 48 11.48 7.28 -8.48
CA GLU A 48 12.65 7.15 -7.58
C GLU A 48 13.27 8.51 -7.24
N ALA A 49 13.43 9.39 -8.23
CA ALA A 49 13.94 10.74 -8.00
C ALA A 49 13.04 11.54 -7.04
N LEU A 50 11.70 11.43 -7.19
CA LEU A 50 10.75 12.03 -6.27
C LEU A 50 10.84 11.43 -4.85
N LEU A 51 11.06 10.12 -4.71
CA LEU A 51 11.25 9.52 -3.38
C LEU A 51 12.52 10.00 -2.68
N ALA A 52 13.60 10.20 -3.43
CA ALA A 52 14.83 10.77 -2.89
C ALA A 52 14.58 12.19 -2.39
N GLU A 53 13.98 13.04 -3.23
CA GLU A 53 13.64 14.42 -2.90
C GLU A 53 12.69 14.56 -1.70
N ALA A 54 11.69 13.66 -1.59
CA ALA A 54 10.76 13.67 -0.46
C ALA A 54 11.45 13.47 0.90
N THR A 55 12.64 12.86 0.91
CA THR A 55 13.42 12.65 2.14
C THR A 55 14.01 13.96 2.66
N ASP A 56 14.37 14.88 1.75
CA ASP A 56 15.01 16.17 2.07
C ASP A 56 14.00 17.34 2.14
N GLU A 57 12.76 17.15 1.66
CA GLU A 57 11.72 18.17 1.72
C GLU A 57 11.31 18.50 3.16
N SER A 58 11.32 19.79 3.52
CA SER A 58 11.01 20.27 4.86
C SER A 58 9.55 20.67 5.04
N ASP A 59 8.88 21.11 3.96
CA ASP A 59 7.46 21.44 4.00
C ASP A 59 6.61 20.13 3.98
N PRO A 60 5.86 19.83 5.06
CA PRO A 60 5.09 18.59 5.14
C PRO A 60 4.02 18.46 4.06
N ALA A 61 3.40 19.56 3.63
CA ALA A 61 2.39 19.53 2.59
C ALA A 61 3.00 19.23 1.22
N VAL A 62 4.17 19.83 0.92
CA VAL A 62 4.91 19.52 -0.31
C VAL A 62 5.45 18.10 -0.29
N LYS A 63 6.03 17.65 0.84
CA LYS A 63 6.50 16.27 1.03
C LYS A 63 5.39 15.25 0.75
N TRP A 64 4.20 15.48 1.32
CA TRP A 64 3.04 14.62 1.07
C TRP A 64 2.69 14.54 -0.43
N VAL A 65 2.67 15.69 -1.12
CA VAL A 65 2.37 15.72 -2.56
C VAL A 65 3.44 14.99 -3.36
N ILE A 66 4.73 15.15 -3.05
CA ILE A 66 5.82 14.44 -3.72
C ILE A 66 5.65 12.91 -3.57
N LEU A 67 5.35 12.44 -2.36
CA LEU A 67 5.12 11.01 -2.08
C LEU A 67 3.87 10.47 -2.81
N ASP A 68 2.78 11.24 -2.83
CA ASP A 68 1.55 10.89 -3.56
C ASP A 68 1.79 10.79 -5.08
N GLU A 69 2.53 11.73 -5.66
CA GLU A 69 2.87 11.71 -7.08
C GLU A 69 3.85 10.59 -7.43
N ALA A 70 4.87 10.32 -6.59
CA ALA A 70 5.76 9.17 -6.77
C ALA A 70 4.97 7.85 -6.76
N ARG A 71 4.01 7.70 -5.85
CA ARG A 71 3.11 6.55 -5.77
C ARG A 71 2.26 6.40 -7.03
N LYS A 72 1.66 7.48 -7.55
CA LYS A 72 0.87 7.44 -8.80
C LYS A 72 1.71 7.05 -10.02
N LEU A 73 2.92 7.58 -10.13
CA LEU A 73 3.85 7.19 -11.19
C LEU A 73 4.19 5.70 -11.08
N ALA A 74 4.47 5.21 -9.87
CA ALA A 74 4.74 3.80 -9.63
C ALA A 74 3.55 2.89 -9.98
N ILE A 75 2.31 3.31 -9.70
CA ILE A 75 1.09 2.61 -10.13
C ILE A 75 1.06 2.52 -11.66
N SER A 76 1.25 3.65 -12.35
CA SER A 76 1.22 3.69 -13.82
C SER A 76 2.32 2.86 -14.47
N ALA A 77 3.48 2.74 -13.82
CA ALA A 77 4.60 1.92 -14.26
C ALA A 77 4.52 0.46 -13.79
N GLY A 78 3.53 0.11 -12.98
CA GLY A 78 3.34 -1.24 -12.44
C GLY A 78 4.45 -1.68 -11.49
N SER A 79 4.94 -0.80 -10.60
CA SER A 79 5.98 -1.12 -9.61
C SER A 79 5.45 -1.13 -8.17
N PRO A 80 5.14 -2.33 -7.63
CA PRO A 80 4.75 -2.51 -6.24
C PRO A 80 5.82 -2.07 -5.25
N LEU A 81 7.10 -2.22 -5.61
CA LEU A 81 8.24 -1.88 -4.75
C LEU A 81 8.29 -0.38 -4.44
N ILE A 82 8.12 0.47 -5.46
CA ILE A 82 8.14 1.93 -5.27
C ILE A 82 6.88 2.38 -4.52
N ILE A 83 5.72 1.77 -4.77
CA ILE A 83 4.49 2.03 -4.00
C ILE A 83 4.73 1.76 -2.50
N GLY A 84 5.25 0.58 -2.16
CA GLY A 84 5.53 0.22 -0.77
C GLY A 84 6.54 1.15 -0.10
N ARG A 85 7.57 1.60 -0.82
CA ARG A 85 8.53 2.60 -0.32
C ARG A 85 7.89 3.97 -0.10
N ALA A 86 7.10 4.46 -1.04
CA ALA A 86 6.38 5.74 -0.92
C ALA A 86 5.46 5.75 0.31
N VAL A 87 4.68 4.67 0.49
CA VAL A 87 3.79 4.52 1.65
C VAL A 87 4.57 4.41 2.95
N ARG A 88 5.69 3.68 2.97
CA ARG A 88 6.54 3.56 4.16
C ARG A 88 7.10 4.91 4.60
N ILE A 89 7.68 5.67 3.67
CA ILE A 89 8.20 7.03 3.95
C ILE A 89 7.06 7.94 4.42
N ALA A 90 5.89 7.88 3.78
CA ALA A 90 4.75 8.66 4.24
C ALA A 90 4.33 8.26 5.67
N SER A 91 4.27 6.96 5.98
CA SER A 91 3.83 6.46 7.29
C SER A 91 4.80 6.75 8.43
N SER A 92 6.07 7.04 8.14
CA SER A 92 7.01 7.50 9.18
C SER A 92 6.81 8.97 9.56
N GLU A 93 6.20 9.75 8.66
CA GLU A 93 6.03 11.20 8.80
C GLU A 93 4.59 11.59 9.13
N PHE A 94 3.61 10.79 8.71
CA PHE A 94 2.19 11.13 8.76
C PHE A 94 1.33 9.99 9.32
N ASP A 95 0.30 10.35 10.08
CA ASP A 95 -0.68 9.41 10.64
C ASP A 95 -1.83 9.17 9.66
N PHE A 96 -1.84 8.00 9.02
CA PHE A 96 -2.91 7.52 8.13
C PHE A 96 -2.91 5.99 8.05
N ASP A 97 -3.98 5.42 7.50
CA ASP A 97 -4.09 3.99 7.26
C ASP A 97 -3.17 3.54 6.10
N ALA A 98 -1.89 3.37 6.42
CA ALA A 98 -0.84 3.02 5.48
C ALA A 98 -1.12 1.68 4.77
N LEU A 99 -1.63 0.70 5.50
CA LEU A 99 -1.88 -0.64 4.98
C LEU A 99 -3.00 -0.61 3.92
N ASN A 100 -4.06 0.16 4.15
CA ASN A 100 -5.14 0.34 3.17
C ASN A 100 -4.71 1.18 1.97
N VAL A 101 -3.94 2.24 2.17
CA VAL A 101 -3.39 3.03 1.06
C VAL A 101 -2.47 2.18 0.18
N GLU A 102 -1.59 1.37 0.76
CA GLU A 102 -0.72 0.46 0.02
C GLU A 102 -1.56 -0.54 -0.79
N TYR A 103 -2.54 -1.21 -0.15
CA TYR A 103 -3.41 -2.17 -0.82
C TYR A 103 -4.20 -1.56 -1.99
N ARG A 104 -4.83 -0.40 -1.78
CA ARG A 104 -5.58 0.30 -2.84
C ARG A 104 -4.68 0.69 -4.00
N SER A 105 -3.46 1.12 -3.72
CA SER A 105 -2.48 1.44 -4.76
C SER A 105 -2.11 0.21 -5.59
N LEU A 106 -1.92 -0.95 -4.95
CA LEU A 106 -1.64 -2.19 -5.67
C LEU A 106 -2.82 -2.63 -6.55
N LEU A 107 -4.06 -2.39 -6.14
CA LEU A 107 -5.25 -2.68 -6.95
C LEU A 107 -5.37 -1.82 -8.21
N GLU A 108 -4.83 -0.60 -8.19
CA GLU A 108 -4.86 0.31 -9.34
C GLU A 108 -3.86 -0.10 -10.44
N ILE A 109 -2.91 -0.99 -10.15
CA ILE A 109 -1.99 -1.51 -11.16
C ILE A 109 -2.78 -2.35 -12.18
N PRO A 110 -2.69 -2.06 -13.50
CA PRO A 110 -3.41 -2.81 -14.52
C PRO A 110 -2.81 -4.21 -14.69
N LEU A 111 -3.27 -5.18 -13.90
CA LEU A 111 -2.72 -6.54 -13.82
C LEU A 111 -2.55 -7.22 -15.19
N ARG A 112 -3.48 -7.00 -16.12
CA ARG A 112 -3.43 -7.58 -17.48
C ARG A 112 -2.30 -7.03 -18.35
N ALA A 113 -1.79 -5.84 -18.04
CA ALA A 113 -0.70 -5.20 -18.76
C ALA A 113 0.68 -5.55 -18.21
N LEU A 114 0.76 -6.19 -17.03
CA LEU A 114 2.03 -6.62 -16.45
C LEU A 114 2.62 -7.81 -17.20
N ASP A 115 3.94 -7.79 -17.38
CA ASP A 115 4.72 -8.98 -17.71
C ASP A 115 4.79 -9.95 -16.51
N PRO A 116 5.19 -11.22 -16.72
CA PRO A 116 5.22 -12.21 -15.65
C PRO A 116 6.11 -11.86 -14.45
N GLY A 117 7.23 -11.15 -14.67
CA GLY A 117 8.13 -10.73 -13.60
C GLY A 117 7.45 -9.69 -12.70
N ARG A 118 6.88 -8.65 -13.30
CA ARG A 118 6.12 -7.63 -12.56
C ARG A 118 4.87 -8.17 -11.87
N ALA A 119 4.18 -9.13 -12.49
CA ALA A 119 3.06 -9.81 -11.86
C ALA A 119 3.51 -10.61 -10.61
N SER A 120 4.69 -11.24 -10.66
CA SER A 120 5.27 -11.93 -9.50
C SER A 120 5.63 -10.95 -8.37
N GLU A 121 6.23 -9.80 -8.69
CA GLU A 121 6.52 -8.74 -7.72
C GLU A 121 5.24 -8.24 -7.03
N LEU A 122 4.15 -8.06 -7.81
CA LEU A 122 2.86 -7.65 -7.27
C LEU A 122 2.26 -8.71 -6.33
N ALA A 123 2.41 -9.99 -6.69
CA ALA A 123 1.95 -11.08 -5.85
C ALA A 123 2.67 -11.09 -4.49
N MET A 124 4.01 -11.00 -4.50
CA MET A 124 4.82 -10.94 -3.28
C MET A 124 4.47 -9.72 -2.42
N ALA A 125 4.28 -8.55 -3.04
CA ALA A 125 3.89 -7.34 -2.32
C ALA A 125 2.51 -7.50 -1.64
N ALA A 126 1.55 -8.08 -2.34
CA ALA A 126 0.22 -8.36 -1.79
C ALA A 126 0.25 -9.38 -0.64
N GLU A 127 1.12 -10.40 -0.69
CA GLU A 127 1.34 -11.33 0.43
C GLU A 127 1.96 -10.64 1.66
N GLY A 128 2.87 -9.70 1.43
CA GLY A 128 3.45 -8.87 2.49
C GLY A 128 2.41 -7.99 3.17
N ILE A 129 1.44 -7.45 2.43
CA ILE A 129 0.28 -6.74 3.00
C ILE A 129 -0.61 -7.72 3.79
N ALA A 130 -0.92 -8.89 3.23
CA ALA A 130 -1.77 -9.88 3.90
C ALA A 130 -1.18 -10.32 5.25
N THR A 131 0.14 -10.54 5.29
CA THR A 131 0.87 -10.90 6.51
C THR A 131 0.81 -9.80 7.57
N ARG A 132 1.03 -8.53 7.19
CA ARG A 132 0.93 -7.40 8.13
C ARG A 132 -0.50 -7.22 8.64
N ALA A 133 -1.50 -7.31 7.77
CA ALA A 133 -2.91 -7.20 8.16
C ALA A 133 -3.34 -8.33 9.12
N GLU A 134 -2.83 -9.54 8.92
CA GLU A 134 -3.05 -10.68 9.82
C GLU A 134 -2.46 -10.41 11.21
N ILE A 135 -1.22 -9.90 11.28
CA ILE A 135 -0.56 -9.50 12.55
C ILE A 135 -1.40 -8.44 13.28
N ASP A 136 -1.93 -7.47 12.54
CA ASP A 136 -2.80 -6.41 13.07
C ASP A 136 -4.24 -6.86 13.34
N ARG A 137 -4.54 -8.15 13.18
CA ARG A 137 -5.88 -8.77 13.32
C ARG A 137 -6.95 -8.13 12.42
N SER A 138 -6.53 -7.47 11.34
CA SER A 138 -7.37 -6.89 10.30
C SER A 138 -7.68 -7.94 9.24
N PHE A 139 -8.37 -9.01 9.64
CA PHE A 139 -8.55 -10.22 8.81
C PHE A 139 -9.24 -9.96 7.47
N ASP A 140 -10.20 -9.03 7.39
CA ASP A 140 -10.87 -8.71 6.13
C ASP A 140 -9.88 -8.16 5.09
N GLN A 141 -8.95 -7.31 5.54
CA GLN A 141 -7.89 -6.77 4.70
C GLN A 141 -6.83 -7.81 4.35
N ALA A 142 -6.51 -8.71 5.28
CA ALA A 142 -5.61 -9.83 5.02
C ALA A 142 -6.15 -10.75 3.90
N LEU A 143 -7.45 -11.08 3.95
CA LEU A 143 -8.13 -11.88 2.92
C LEU A 143 -8.14 -11.18 1.56
N LEU A 144 -8.47 -9.88 1.52
CA LEU A 144 -8.48 -9.08 0.31
C LEU A 144 -7.10 -9.01 -0.35
N ALA A 145 -6.05 -8.74 0.43
CA ALA A 145 -4.67 -8.71 -0.04
C ALA A 145 -4.20 -10.09 -0.53
N GLN A 146 -4.55 -11.17 0.17
CA GLN A 146 -4.24 -12.53 -0.24
C GLN A 146 -4.95 -12.90 -1.57
N GLY A 147 -6.20 -12.47 -1.76
CA GLY A 147 -6.92 -12.66 -3.02
C GLY A 147 -6.29 -11.90 -4.20
N LEU A 148 -5.67 -10.73 -3.96
CA LEU A 148 -4.86 -10.04 -4.98
C LEU A 148 -3.58 -10.84 -5.32
N SER A 149 -2.89 -11.38 -4.31
CA SER A 149 -1.70 -12.22 -4.54
C SER A 149 -2.00 -13.40 -5.46
N ILE A 150 -3.08 -14.16 -5.20
CA ILE A 150 -3.46 -15.32 -6.02
C ILE A 150 -3.62 -14.93 -7.50
N ARG A 151 -4.36 -13.85 -7.77
CA ARG A 151 -4.59 -13.36 -9.14
C ARG A 151 -3.29 -12.92 -9.80
N ALA A 152 -2.39 -12.30 -9.04
CA ALA A 152 -1.09 -11.87 -9.52
C ALA A 152 -0.15 -13.06 -9.83
N TRP A 153 -0.14 -14.09 -9.00
CA TRP A 153 0.60 -15.34 -9.28
C TRP A 153 0.07 -16.07 -10.52
N GLN A 154 -1.26 -16.14 -10.67
CA GLN A 154 -1.88 -16.68 -11.87
C GLN A 154 -1.47 -15.89 -13.12
N ARG A 155 -1.45 -14.55 -13.03
CA ARG A 155 -0.99 -13.69 -14.11
C ARG A 155 0.49 -13.91 -14.45
N ALA A 156 1.32 -14.18 -13.45
CA ALA A 156 2.71 -14.51 -13.63
C ALA A 156 2.94 -15.89 -14.27
N GLY A 157 1.91 -16.73 -14.40
CA GLY A 157 2.05 -18.12 -14.83
C GLY A 157 2.69 -19.02 -13.76
N ASN A 158 2.84 -18.54 -12.52
CA ASN A 158 3.41 -19.30 -11.42
C ASN A 158 2.31 -20.09 -10.70
N ILE A 159 2.04 -21.30 -11.21
CA ILE A 159 0.97 -22.17 -10.71
C ILE A 159 1.23 -22.57 -9.24
N ASP A 160 2.47 -22.87 -8.88
CA ASP A 160 2.81 -23.29 -7.52
C ASP A 160 2.70 -22.14 -6.51
N GLY A 161 3.09 -20.93 -6.93
CA GLY A 161 2.85 -19.71 -6.17
C GLY A 161 1.35 -19.47 -5.95
N ALA A 162 0.53 -19.59 -6.99
CA ALA A 162 -0.92 -19.44 -6.89
C ALA A 162 -1.55 -20.48 -5.94
N ARG A 163 -1.16 -21.76 -6.04
CA ARG A 163 -1.63 -22.83 -5.15
C ARG A 163 -1.23 -22.58 -3.69
N THR A 164 0.00 -22.16 -3.45
CA THR A 164 0.49 -21.82 -2.11
C THR A 164 -0.31 -20.66 -1.53
N ALA A 165 -0.55 -19.62 -2.33
CA ALA A 165 -1.36 -18.48 -1.93
C ALA A 165 -2.83 -18.85 -1.66
N THR A 166 -3.42 -19.79 -2.42
CA THR A 166 -4.76 -20.32 -2.14
C THR A 166 -4.84 -21.06 -0.81
N LYS A 167 -3.89 -21.97 -0.53
CA LYS A 167 -3.83 -22.65 0.78
C LYS A 167 -3.71 -21.66 1.94
N ARG A 168 -2.92 -20.59 1.76
CA ARG A 168 -2.83 -19.53 2.76
C ARG A 168 -4.15 -18.80 2.96
N LEU A 169 -4.90 -18.52 1.89
CA LEU A 169 -6.22 -17.90 1.97
C LEU A 169 -7.19 -18.75 2.81
N GLU A 170 -7.24 -20.06 2.57
CA GLU A 170 -8.08 -21.00 3.34
C GLU A 170 -7.72 -20.97 4.84
N THR A 171 -6.42 -20.96 5.18
CA THR A 171 -5.95 -20.83 6.56
C THR A 171 -6.40 -19.50 7.18
N LEU A 172 -6.26 -18.38 6.45
CA LEU A 172 -6.70 -17.06 6.92
C LEU A 172 -8.22 -17.02 7.17
N GLU A 173 -9.01 -17.63 6.28
CA GLU A 173 -10.47 -17.71 6.46
C GLU A 173 -10.84 -18.48 7.72
N GLN A 174 -10.16 -19.58 8.00
CA GLN A 174 -10.39 -20.36 9.20
C GLN A 174 -10.02 -19.59 10.46
N THR A 175 -8.86 -18.90 10.46
CA THR A 175 -8.44 -18.05 11.58
C THR A 175 -9.42 -16.91 11.82
N ALA A 176 -9.90 -16.26 10.76
CA ALA A 176 -10.88 -15.17 10.84
C ALA A 176 -12.22 -15.64 11.43
N LYS A 177 -12.69 -16.85 11.04
CA LYS A 177 -13.90 -17.46 11.60
C LYS A 177 -13.75 -17.70 13.10
N THR A 178 -12.66 -18.34 13.53
CA THR A 178 -12.38 -18.60 14.94
C THR A 178 -12.36 -17.30 15.76
N ALA A 179 -11.65 -16.28 15.28
CA ALA A 179 -11.56 -14.98 15.96
C ALA A 179 -12.93 -14.27 16.10
N ARG A 180 -13.82 -14.40 15.09
CA ARG A 180 -15.18 -13.86 15.16
C ARG A 180 -16.03 -14.59 16.21
N THR A 181 -15.97 -15.93 16.25
CA THR A 181 -16.71 -16.74 17.23
C THR A 181 -16.28 -16.41 18.67
N GLU A 182 -14.99 -16.27 18.93
CA GLU A 182 -14.46 -15.87 20.24
C GLU A 182 -14.96 -14.49 20.67
N ARG A 183 -15.02 -13.53 19.74
CA ARG A 183 -15.51 -12.17 20.03
C ARG A 183 -17.01 -12.17 20.37
N THR A 184 -17.80 -12.98 19.68
CA THR A 184 -19.24 -13.12 19.97
C THR A 184 -19.49 -13.79 21.32
N ALA A 185 -18.70 -14.81 21.68
CA ALA A 185 -18.83 -15.49 22.97
C ALA A 185 -18.46 -14.60 24.18
N LYS A 186 -17.54 -13.65 23.99
CA LYS A 186 -17.07 -12.74 25.05
C LYS A 186 -17.98 -11.52 25.30
N THR A 187 -18.97 -11.27 24.44
CA THR A 187 -19.91 -10.15 24.62
C THR A 187 -21.18 -10.68 25.30
N PRO A 188 -21.38 -10.49 26.62
CA PRO A 188 -22.59 -10.96 27.28
C PRO A 188 -23.81 -10.24 26.69
N PRO A 189 -24.97 -10.91 26.58
CA PRO A 189 -26.20 -10.26 26.13
C PRO A 189 -26.49 -9.07 27.04
N ARG A 190 -26.74 -7.89 26.45
CA ARG A 190 -27.25 -6.73 27.20
C ARG A 190 -28.57 -7.17 27.84
N ALA A 191 -28.61 -7.21 29.17
CA ALA A 191 -29.85 -7.44 29.91
C ALA A 191 -30.88 -6.37 29.52
N PRO A 192 -32.17 -6.74 29.38
CA PRO A 192 -33.24 -5.83 29.01
C PRO A 192 -33.48 -4.72 30.03
#